data_AF-A0A940P114-F1
#
_entry.id   AF-A0A940P114-F1
#
_cell.length_a   1.000
_cell.length_b   1.000
_cell.length_c   1.000
_cell.angle_alpha   90.00
_cell.angle_beta   90.00
_cell.angle_gamma   90.00
#
_symmetry.space_group_name_H-M   'P 1'
#
loop_
_entity.id
_entity.type
_entity.pdbx_description
1 polymer ?
#
loop_
_entity_poly.entity_id
_entity_poly.type
_entity_poly.pdbx_seq_one_letter_code
_entity_poly.pdbx_strand_id
1 'polypeptide(L)'
;MRSRFFRLAGAILLSAAMLFSAVPVHAEGEMKHDPSRDVQTQGVGNPFNFGERNTPADASTEEIRQINHNMTVQEVKYALYKEIDEHWDLISTRIGTNDREKVYALFLGVGTRESTLGGNGDGADIETAFSQGFGVSSAHAYGTLQTAVTAFADADPTFMKEEDVPEMYQYSLSESTFYDAIISDHMGVRKIMHFCVVGMRDDGLEGYQVIRGALKGFNTGWVTYTGEEDGYYKNYPDEIAALARWYYEEGHLYDNAFSWTTDERVDPYRTGNPWEWFGEFTPSLAPIEEHADPTEPTAEPTEPTEKPTEPTQDYVPDPTGLVPMLPAKGDVNMDNRVDVLDVIYLQKYLLNLQSLSMMQFDAADMNNDGECDVFDLGLLKRKVLS
;
A
#
# COMPACT_ATOMS: atom_id res chain seq x y z
N MET A 1 -61.75 -3.97 -55.69
CA MET A 1 -63.12 -3.52 -55.35
C MET A 1 -63.39 -3.92 -53.90
N ARG A 2 -63.56 -2.94 -53.01
CA ARG A 2 -64.21 -2.93 -51.68
C ARG A 2 -63.90 -4.07 -50.65
N SER A 3 -63.37 -3.78 -49.45
CA SER A 3 -64.11 -3.34 -48.23
C SER A 3 -65.15 -4.40 -47.77
N ARG A 4 -65.28 -4.87 -46.52
CA ARG A 4 -64.99 -4.36 -45.17
C ARG A 4 -65.46 -5.40 -44.13
N PHE A 5 -64.82 -5.39 -42.95
CA PHE A 5 -65.32 -5.61 -41.56
C PHE A 5 -66.30 -6.75 -41.20
N PHE A 6 -65.97 -7.48 -40.12
CA PHE A 6 -66.71 -7.36 -38.83
C PHE A 6 -65.81 -7.72 -37.62
N ARG A 7 -65.96 -6.94 -36.54
CA ARG A 7 -65.38 -7.12 -35.19
C ARG A 7 -66.28 -8.05 -34.35
N LEU A 8 -65.75 -8.77 -33.35
CA LEU A 8 -65.76 -8.35 -31.92
C LEU A 8 -65.45 -9.53 -30.95
N ALA A 9 -64.59 -9.20 -29.97
CA ALA A 9 -64.55 -9.62 -28.56
C ALA A 9 -64.47 -11.10 -28.12
N GLY A 10 -63.38 -11.37 -27.40
CA GLY A 10 -63.25 -12.42 -26.38
C GLY A 10 -61.97 -12.17 -25.58
N ALA A 11 -62.03 -11.28 -24.59
CA ALA A 11 -60.92 -10.99 -23.69
C ALA A 11 -60.77 -12.12 -22.66
N ILE A 12 -59.58 -12.70 -22.56
CA ILE A 12 -59.16 -13.54 -21.44
C ILE A 12 -58.04 -12.78 -20.73
N LEU A 13 -58.35 -12.31 -19.53
CA LEU A 13 -57.37 -11.84 -18.55
C LEU A 13 -56.51 -13.04 -18.15
N LEU A 14 -55.21 -12.97 -18.46
CA LEU A 14 -54.19 -13.71 -17.73
C LEU A 14 -53.35 -12.69 -16.96
N SER A 15 -53.63 -12.59 -15.67
CA SER A 15 -52.84 -11.87 -14.69
C SER A 15 -51.46 -12.50 -14.57
N ALA A 16 -50.49 -11.97 -15.32
CA ALA A 16 -49.09 -12.19 -15.02
C ALA A 16 -48.72 -11.32 -13.81
N ALA A 17 -48.73 -11.91 -12.62
CA ALA A 17 -48.01 -11.34 -11.49
C ALA A 17 -46.51 -11.42 -11.84
N MET A 18 -45.99 -10.38 -12.49
CA MET A 18 -44.56 -10.11 -12.42
C MET A 18 -44.26 -9.74 -10.98
N LEU A 19 -43.82 -10.73 -10.21
CA LEU A 19 -43.00 -10.49 -9.04
C LEU A 19 -41.73 -9.80 -9.56
N PHE A 20 -41.77 -8.46 -9.59
CA PHE A 20 -40.55 -7.68 -9.44
C PHE A 20 -39.95 -8.11 -8.11
N SER A 21 -39.06 -9.10 -8.15
CA SER A 21 -38.03 -9.17 -7.13
C SER A 21 -37.29 -7.86 -7.29
N ALA A 22 -37.49 -6.95 -6.33
CA ALA A 22 -36.66 -5.78 -6.22
C ALA A 22 -35.23 -6.29 -6.15
N VAL A 23 -34.52 -6.20 -7.28
CA VAL A 23 -33.07 -6.13 -7.24
C VAL A 23 -32.79 -4.99 -6.27
N PRO A 24 -32.05 -5.20 -5.17
CA PRO A 24 -31.67 -4.08 -4.35
C PRO A 24 -30.92 -3.12 -5.27
N VAL A 25 -31.54 -1.98 -5.54
CA VAL A 25 -30.83 -0.81 -6.03
C VAL A 25 -29.84 -0.52 -4.90
N HIS A 26 -28.58 -0.89 -5.08
CA HIS A 26 -27.53 -0.35 -4.23
C HIS A 26 -27.62 1.16 -4.38
N ALA A 27 -27.97 1.82 -3.27
CA ALA A 27 -28.06 3.27 -3.22
C ALA A 27 -26.74 3.87 -3.69
N GLU A 28 -26.83 5.01 -4.40
CA GLU A 28 -25.68 5.87 -4.68
C GLU A 28 -24.80 5.99 -3.42
N GLY A 29 -23.53 5.66 -3.59
CA GLY A 29 -22.66 5.13 -2.55
C GLY A 29 -22.47 6.03 -1.34
N GLU A 30 -22.68 5.47 -0.15
CA GLU A 30 -22.16 6.08 1.07
C GLU A 30 -20.64 6.06 1.03
N MET A 31 -20.01 7.23 1.06
CA MET A 31 -18.58 7.37 1.37
C MET A 31 -18.31 6.66 2.71
N LYS A 32 -17.30 5.77 2.74
CA LYS A 32 -17.03 4.91 3.89
C LYS A 32 -16.11 5.54 4.95
N HIS A 33 -15.34 6.57 4.60
CA HIS A 33 -14.53 7.30 5.58
C HIS A 33 -15.38 8.21 6.46
N ASP A 34 -14.85 8.55 7.63
CA ASP A 34 -15.43 9.56 8.52
C ASP A 34 -15.21 10.97 7.95
N PRO A 35 -16.26 11.65 7.43
CA PRO A 35 -16.13 12.96 6.80
C PRO A 35 -15.85 14.09 7.80
N SER A 36 -15.79 13.79 9.11
CA SER A 36 -15.38 14.74 10.13
C SER A 36 -13.86 14.77 10.37
N ARG A 37 -13.12 13.80 9.83
CA ARG A 37 -11.65 13.79 9.87
C ARG A 37 -11.09 14.89 8.99
N ASP A 38 -10.05 15.56 9.48
CA ASP A 38 -9.25 16.43 8.63
C ASP A 38 -8.28 15.56 7.83
N VAL A 39 -8.63 15.28 6.58
CA VAL A 39 -7.83 14.40 5.72
C VAL A 39 -6.39 14.91 5.56
N GLN A 40 -6.17 16.21 5.54
CA GLN A 40 -4.85 16.76 5.28
C GLN A 40 -3.89 16.48 6.44
N THR A 41 -4.40 16.50 7.68
CA THR A 41 -3.57 16.26 8.89
C THR A 41 -3.67 14.84 9.43
N GLN A 42 -4.80 14.16 9.24
CA GLN A 42 -5.11 12.87 9.85
C GLN A 42 -5.26 11.74 8.83
N GLY A 43 -5.40 12.07 7.55
CA GLY A 43 -5.79 11.10 6.54
C GLY A 43 -7.19 10.56 6.71
N VAL A 44 -7.60 9.70 5.78
CA VAL A 44 -8.88 8.98 5.88
C VAL A 44 -8.84 7.86 6.91
N GLY A 45 -7.64 7.41 7.29
CA GLY A 45 -7.40 6.28 8.15
C GLY A 45 -7.76 4.97 7.47
N ASN A 46 -8.18 4.00 8.27
CA ASN A 46 -8.45 2.65 7.82
C ASN A 46 -9.91 2.25 8.09
N PRO A 47 -10.87 2.76 7.28
CA PRO A 47 -12.30 2.60 7.55
C PRO A 47 -12.80 1.16 7.40
N PHE A 48 -12.04 0.31 6.71
CA PHE A 48 -12.34 -1.11 6.53
C PHE A 48 -11.59 -2.00 7.52
N ASN A 49 -10.81 -1.41 8.44
CA ASN A 49 -10.06 -2.12 9.47
C ASN A 49 -9.16 -3.23 8.89
N PHE A 50 -8.52 -2.94 7.76
CA PHE A 50 -7.48 -3.81 7.20
C PHE A 50 -6.33 -3.94 8.20
N GLY A 51 -5.81 -5.14 8.45
CA GLY A 51 -4.58 -5.28 9.21
C GLY A 51 -3.37 -4.97 8.32
N GLU A 52 -2.20 -5.49 8.69
CA GLU A 52 -1.04 -5.58 7.77
C GLU A 52 -1.29 -6.53 6.59
N ARG A 53 -2.44 -7.20 6.58
CA ARG A 53 -2.92 -8.08 5.51
C ARG A 53 -4.39 -7.80 5.20
N ASN A 54 -4.73 -7.96 3.93
CA ASN A 54 -6.12 -8.04 3.48
C ASN A 54 -6.76 -9.40 3.83
N THR A 55 -5.93 -10.41 4.05
CA THR A 55 -6.33 -11.82 4.12
C THR A 55 -5.83 -12.51 5.40
N PRO A 56 -6.44 -13.62 5.83
CA PRO A 56 -5.89 -14.45 6.91
C PRO A 56 -4.46 -14.90 6.59
N ALA A 57 -3.59 -14.98 7.60
CA ALA A 57 -2.19 -15.33 7.41
C ALA A 57 -2.00 -16.77 6.87
N ASP A 58 -2.89 -17.69 7.27
CA ASP A 58 -2.92 -19.09 6.85
C ASP A 58 -3.72 -19.35 5.56
N ALA A 59 -4.25 -18.31 4.92
CA ALA A 59 -5.04 -18.44 3.70
C ALA A 59 -4.21 -19.02 2.54
N SER A 60 -4.82 -19.92 1.77
CA SER A 60 -4.22 -20.42 0.53
C SER A 60 -4.18 -19.34 -0.55
N THR A 61 -3.26 -19.47 -1.51
CA THR A 61 -3.16 -18.56 -2.66
C THR A 61 -4.50 -18.35 -3.38
N GLU A 62 -5.30 -19.41 -3.54
CA GLU A 62 -6.63 -19.33 -4.16
C GLU A 62 -7.60 -18.47 -3.33
N GLU A 63 -7.60 -18.63 -2.00
CA GLU A 63 -8.44 -17.85 -1.10
C GLU A 63 -8.04 -16.38 -1.07
N ILE A 64 -6.73 -16.11 -1.03
CA ILE A 64 -6.18 -14.75 -1.07
C ILE A 64 -6.66 -14.04 -2.35
N ARG A 65 -6.45 -14.68 -3.49
CA ARG A 65 -6.84 -14.11 -4.79
C ARG A 65 -8.34 -13.94 -4.92
N GLN A 66 -9.14 -14.89 -4.45
CA GLN A 66 -10.59 -14.75 -4.45
C GLN A 66 -11.06 -13.58 -3.57
N ILE A 67 -10.44 -13.33 -2.42
CA ILE A 67 -10.75 -12.17 -1.57
C ILE A 67 -10.44 -10.87 -2.32
N ASN A 68 -9.23 -10.75 -2.87
CA ASN A 68 -8.82 -9.58 -3.64
C ASN A 68 -9.71 -9.33 -4.86
N HIS A 69 -10.13 -10.39 -5.55
CA HIS A 69 -10.99 -10.32 -6.73
C HIS A 69 -12.36 -9.69 -6.43
N ASN A 70 -12.88 -9.90 -5.22
CA ASN A 70 -14.19 -9.39 -4.82
C ASN A 70 -14.15 -7.97 -4.26
N MET A 71 -12.96 -7.36 -4.12
CA MET A 71 -12.86 -5.99 -3.63
C MET A 71 -13.56 -5.03 -4.60
N THR A 72 -14.37 -4.15 -4.03
CA THR A 72 -14.93 -3.01 -4.75
C THR A 72 -13.84 -2.00 -5.10
N VAL A 73 -14.08 -1.13 -6.10
CA VAL A 73 -13.18 -0.01 -6.42
C VAL A 73 -12.91 0.84 -5.17
N GLN A 74 -13.92 1.07 -4.34
CA GLN A 74 -13.74 1.81 -3.08
C GLN A 74 -12.80 1.07 -2.13
N GLU A 75 -12.98 -0.24 -1.89
CA GLU A 75 -12.06 -1.02 -1.04
C GLU A 75 -10.63 -1.01 -1.56
N VAL A 76 -10.42 -1.11 -2.88
CA VAL A 76 -9.10 -0.99 -3.51
C VAL A 76 -8.47 0.38 -3.23
N LYS A 77 -9.22 1.48 -3.35
CA LYS A 77 -8.72 2.83 -3.03
C LYS A 77 -8.29 2.94 -1.57
N TYR A 78 -9.11 2.45 -0.64
CA TYR A 78 -8.82 2.58 0.80
C TYR A 78 -7.72 1.64 1.29
N ALA A 79 -7.52 0.48 0.66
CA ALA A 79 -6.34 -0.36 0.87
C ALA A 79 -5.06 0.44 0.57
N LEU A 80 -5.06 1.17 -0.55
CA LEU A 80 -3.98 2.09 -0.93
C LEU A 80 -3.82 3.26 0.05
N TYR A 81 -4.93 3.87 0.48
CA TYR A 81 -4.90 5.01 1.39
C TYR A 81 -4.39 4.66 2.78
N LYS A 82 -4.67 3.45 3.27
CA LYS A 82 -4.09 2.95 4.52
C LYS A 82 -2.56 3.05 4.46
N GLU A 83 -1.94 2.50 3.42
CA GLU A 83 -0.49 2.51 3.29
C GLU A 83 0.05 3.93 3.10
N ILE A 84 -0.68 4.81 2.40
CA ILE A 84 -0.28 6.21 2.29
C ILE A 84 -0.35 6.93 3.64
N ASP A 85 -1.37 6.65 4.45
CA ASP A 85 -1.57 7.27 5.75
C ASP A 85 -0.55 6.82 6.80
N GLU A 86 -0.24 5.51 6.83
CA GLU A 86 0.73 4.94 7.76
C GLU A 86 2.17 5.38 7.46
N HIS A 87 2.49 5.64 6.19
CA HIS A 87 3.83 6.03 5.74
C HIS A 87 3.88 7.50 5.29
N TRP A 88 2.96 8.33 5.79
CA TRP A 88 2.75 9.70 5.30
C TRP A 88 4.00 10.58 5.38
N ASP A 89 4.75 10.54 6.48
CA ASP A 89 5.90 11.43 6.67
C ASP A 89 7.01 11.12 5.66
N LEU A 90 7.25 9.84 5.37
CA LEU A 90 8.15 9.40 4.31
C LEU A 90 7.64 9.88 2.95
N ILE A 91 6.39 9.56 2.61
CA ILE A 91 5.83 9.82 1.27
C ILE A 91 5.78 11.32 1.00
N SER A 92 5.27 12.12 1.93
CA SER A 92 5.20 13.58 1.81
C SER A 92 6.58 14.22 1.68
N THR A 93 7.59 13.72 2.42
CA THR A 93 8.96 14.21 2.34
C THR A 93 9.63 13.86 1.01
N ARG A 94 9.51 12.60 0.55
CA ARG A 94 10.16 12.12 -0.68
C ARG A 94 9.49 12.66 -1.94
N ILE A 95 8.16 12.85 -1.93
CA ILE A 95 7.42 13.49 -3.03
C ILE A 95 7.53 15.02 -2.95
N GLY A 96 7.59 15.59 -1.75
CA GLY A 96 7.75 17.02 -1.53
C GLY A 96 6.45 17.82 -1.52
N THR A 97 5.36 17.23 -1.02
CA THR A 97 4.06 17.90 -0.88
C THR A 97 3.39 17.51 0.45
N ASN A 98 2.71 18.47 1.07
CA ASN A 98 1.90 18.24 2.28
C ASN A 98 0.41 18.07 1.97
N ASP A 99 0.03 18.05 0.70
CA ASP A 99 -1.36 17.85 0.27
C ASP A 99 -1.65 16.36 0.10
N ARG A 100 -2.32 15.78 1.09
CA ARG A 100 -2.55 14.34 1.19
C ARG A 100 -3.51 13.82 0.12
N GLU A 101 -4.56 14.57 -0.18
CA GLU A 101 -5.54 14.20 -1.20
C GLU A 101 -4.92 14.17 -2.61
N LYS A 102 -3.92 15.01 -2.88
CA LYS A 102 -3.15 14.92 -4.12
C LYS A 102 -2.28 13.67 -4.19
N VAL A 103 -1.73 13.22 -3.06
CA VAL A 103 -0.98 11.96 -3.00
C VAL A 103 -1.92 10.77 -3.18
N TYR A 104 -3.10 10.76 -2.54
CA TYR A 104 -4.14 9.78 -2.83
C TYR A 104 -4.46 9.71 -4.32
N ALA A 105 -4.77 10.86 -4.92
CA ALA A 105 -5.03 10.97 -6.35
C ALA A 105 -3.88 10.43 -7.21
N LEU A 106 -2.62 10.74 -6.87
CA LEU A 106 -1.44 10.24 -7.56
C LEU A 106 -1.44 8.72 -7.63
N PHE A 107 -1.57 8.06 -6.47
CA PHE A 107 -1.55 6.62 -6.35
C PHE A 107 -2.78 5.98 -6.99
N LEU A 108 -3.96 6.63 -6.97
CA LEU A 108 -5.10 6.21 -7.77
C LEU A 108 -4.81 6.28 -9.27
N GLY A 109 -4.07 7.29 -9.74
CA GLY A 109 -3.59 7.40 -11.11
C GLY A 109 -2.67 6.22 -11.47
N VAL A 110 -1.75 5.84 -10.58
CA VAL A 110 -0.88 4.66 -10.76
C VAL A 110 -1.73 3.40 -10.85
N GLY A 111 -2.61 3.16 -9.87
CA GLY A 111 -3.49 1.99 -9.88
C GLY A 111 -4.41 1.93 -11.10
N THR A 112 -4.88 3.08 -11.58
CA THR A 112 -5.67 3.15 -12.81
C THR A 112 -4.85 2.77 -14.05
N ARG A 113 -3.61 3.25 -14.12
CA ARG A 113 -2.72 2.98 -15.25
C ARG A 113 -2.25 1.52 -15.29
N GLU A 114 -2.06 0.92 -14.12
CA GLU A 114 -1.50 -0.42 -13.96
C GLU A 114 -2.55 -1.53 -13.95
N SER A 115 -3.73 -1.26 -13.38
CA SER A 115 -4.71 -2.31 -13.07
C SER A 115 -6.17 -1.91 -13.36
N THR A 116 -6.41 -0.69 -13.87
CA THR A 116 -7.76 -0.09 -13.96
C THR A 116 -8.44 0.06 -12.58
N LEU A 117 -7.67 0.03 -11.49
CA LEU A 117 -8.14 0.30 -10.13
C LEU A 117 -9.35 -0.58 -9.69
N GLY A 118 -9.35 -1.85 -10.09
CA GLY A 118 -10.45 -2.81 -9.86
C GLY A 118 -11.70 -2.59 -10.72
N GLY A 119 -11.67 -1.61 -11.60
CA GLY A 119 -12.77 -1.25 -12.48
C GLY A 119 -13.14 -2.30 -13.53
N ASN A 120 -12.28 -3.29 -13.78
CA ASN A 120 -12.61 -4.42 -14.66
C ASN A 120 -13.45 -5.50 -13.97
N GLY A 121 -13.75 -5.34 -12.66
CA GLY A 121 -14.47 -6.33 -11.86
C GLY A 121 -13.58 -7.41 -11.25
N ASP A 122 -12.27 -7.16 -11.25
CA ASP A 122 -11.20 -8.03 -10.72
C ASP A 122 -10.62 -7.51 -9.39
N GLY A 123 -11.16 -6.43 -8.82
CA GLY A 123 -10.69 -5.86 -7.56
C GLY A 123 -9.18 -5.59 -7.59
N ALA A 124 -8.44 -6.13 -6.63
CA ALA A 124 -6.97 -6.06 -6.62
C ALA A 124 -6.28 -7.31 -7.25
N ASP A 125 -7.03 -8.25 -7.82
CA ASP A 125 -6.51 -9.54 -8.31
C ASP A 125 -6.07 -9.51 -9.78
N ILE A 126 -5.01 -8.75 -10.06
CA ILE A 126 -4.42 -8.67 -11.40
C ILE A 126 -2.96 -9.09 -11.35
N GLU A 127 -2.59 -10.04 -12.20
CA GLU A 127 -1.24 -10.61 -12.27
C GLU A 127 -0.69 -10.56 -13.70
N THR A 128 0.57 -10.15 -13.85
CA THR A 128 1.23 -10.07 -15.15
C THR A 128 2.63 -10.69 -15.13
N ALA A 129 3.15 -11.04 -16.31
CA ALA A 129 4.50 -11.58 -16.52
C ALA A 129 4.89 -12.84 -15.70
N PHE A 130 3.91 -13.66 -15.30
CA PHE A 130 4.09 -14.88 -14.51
C PHE A 130 4.36 -16.15 -15.34
N SER A 131 4.37 -16.07 -16.68
CA SER A 131 4.44 -17.24 -17.58
C SER A 131 5.72 -18.08 -17.46
N GLN A 132 6.77 -17.52 -16.86
CA GLN A 132 8.05 -18.19 -16.62
C GLN A 132 8.11 -18.94 -15.26
N GLY A 133 7.04 -18.85 -14.46
CA GLY A 133 6.99 -19.35 -13.10
C GLY A 133 7.10 -18.22 -12.06
N PHE A 134 6.61 -18.50 -10.85
CA PHE A 134 6.59 -17.56 -9.74
C PHE A 134 8.00 -17.02 -9.43
N GLY A 135 8.13 -15.70 -9.23
CA GLY A 135 9.40 -15.04 -8.94
C GLY A 135 10.46 -15.00 -10.06
N VAL A 136 10.27 -15.69 -11.18
CA VAL A 136 11.35 -15.88 -12.19
C VAL A 136 11.59 -14.62 -13.03
N SER A 137 10.53 -13.96 -13.49
CA SER A 137 10.67 -12.71 -14.24
C SER A 137 10.76 -11.53 -13.29
N SER A 138 11.74 -10.64 -13.49
CA SER A 138 11.81 -9.36 -12.76
C SER A 138 10.59 -8.46 -12.98
N ALA A 139 9.82 -8.73 -14.05
CA ALA A 139 8.59 -8.03 -14.38
C ALA A 139 7.33 -8.72 -13.86
N HIS A 140 7.45 -9.90 -13.22
CA HIS A 140 6.31 -10.57 -12.60
C HIS A 140 5.73 -9.65 -11.53
N ALA A 141 4.48 -9.24 -11.71
CA ALA A 141 3.84 -8.19 -10.92
C ALA A 141 2.40 -8.57 -10.56
N TYR A 142 1.93 -8.04 -9.43
CA TYR A 142 0.60 -8.29 -8.90
C TYR A 142 -0.02 -7.04 -8.25
N GLY A 143 -1.34 -7.03 -8.11
CA GLY A 143 -2.04 -6.07 -7.27
C GLY A 143 -2.41 -4.76 -7.97
N THR A 144 -2.97 -3.85 -7.18
CA THR A 144 -3.46 -2.52 -7.62
C THR A 144 -2.40 -1.74 -8.37
N LEU A 145 -1.18 -1.71 -7.83
CA LEU A 145 -0.05 -0.97 -8.40
C LEU A 145 0.77 -1.78 -9.41
N GLN A 146 0.44 -3.06 -9.65
CA GLN A 146 1.33 -4.00 -10.36
C GLN A 146 2.74 -4.02 -9.73
N THR A 147 2.80 -4.28 -8.44
CA THR A 147 4.04 -4.37 -7.67
C THR A 147 4.86 -5.57 -8.15
N ALA A 148 6.02 -5.30 -8.74
CA ALA A 148 6.91 -6.33 -9.24
C ALA A 148 7.62 -7.10 -8.11
N VAL A 149 7.94 -8.37 -8.34
CA VAL A 149 8.71 -9.24 -7.42
C VAL A 149 10.05 -8.63 -6.99
N THR A 150 10.60 -7.70 -7.77
CA THR A 150 11.83 -6.97 -7.44
C THR A 150 11.68 -6.02 -6.24
N ALA A 151 10.47 -5.69 -5.82
CA ALA A 151 10.23 -4.93 -4.59
C ALA A 151 10.58 -5.74 -3.33
N PHE A 152 10.38 -7.06 -3.39
CA PHE A 152 10.42 -7.95 -2.23
C PHE A 152 11.85 -8.36 -1.87
N ALA A 153 12.09 -8.55 -0.57
CA ALA A 153 13.29 -9.21 -0.08
C ALA A 153 13.30 -10.68 -0.53
N ASP A 154 14.48 -11.31 -0.53
CA ASP A 154 14.66 -12.72 -0.89
C ASP A 154 14.12 -13.13 -2.28
N ALA A 155 13.86 -12.15 -3.15
CA ALA A 155 13.64 -12.39 -4.58
C ALA A 155 14.92 -12.92 -5.25
N ASP A 156 14.86 -13.19 -6.57
CA ASP A 156 16.02 -13.69 -7.31
C ASP A 156 17.27 -12.80 -7.03
N PRO A 157 18.38 -13.37 -6.55
CA PRO A 157 19.54 -12.60 -6.10
C PRO A 157 20.27 -11.86 -7.23
N THR A 158 19.88 -12.09 -8.50
CA THR A 158 20.37 -11.33 -9.65
C THR A 158 19.64 -10.00 -9.86
N PHE A 159 18.50 -9.78 -9.19
CA PHE A 159 17.78 -8.51 -9.24
C PHE A 159 18.52 -7.44 -8.44
N MET A 160 18.32 -6.17 -8.82
CA MET A 160 18.85 -5.05 -8.05
C MET A 160 18.14 -4.99 -6.70
N LYS A 161 18.91 -4.70 -5.65
CA LYS A 161 18.43 -4.62 -4.28
C LYS A 161 17.87 -3.22 -3.98
N GLU A 162 16.77 -3.18 -3.21
CA GLU A 162 16.06 -1.95 -2.83
C GLU A 162 16.16 -1.70 -1.31
N GLU A 163 17.39 -1.47 -0.82
CA GLU A 163 17.73 -1.36 0.61
C GLU A 163 17.74 0.09 1.13
N ASP A 164 17.39 1.07 0.30
CA ASP A 164 17.49 2.51 0.60
C ASP A 164 16.18 3.19 1.01
N VAL A 165 15.19 2.39 1.40
CA VAL A 165 13.94 2.82 2.07
C VAL A 165 13.79 2.04 3.38
N PRO A 166 14.62 2.30 4.40
CA PRO A 166 14.55 1.60 5.68
C PRO A 166 13.30 1.95 6.50
N GLU A 167 12.61 3.05 6.18
CA GLU A 167 11.42 3.51 6.89
C GLU A 167 10.18 2.63 6.64
N MET A 168 10.19 1.85 5.54
CA MET A 168 9.14 0.90 5.21
C MET A 168 9.72 -0.52 5.21
N TYR A 169 9.02 -1.43 5.87
CA TYR A 169 9.42 -2.84 5.95
C TYR A 169 9.50 -3.48 4.56
N GLN A 170 10.52 -4.33 4.35
CA GLN A 170 10.69 -5.03 3.09
C GLN A 170 10.32 -6.51 3.25
N TYR A 171 9.09 -6.86 2.89
CA TYR A 171 8.62 -8.24 2.96
C TYR A 171 9.43 -9.20 2.09
N SER A 172 9.71 -10.40 2.60
CA SER A 172 10.26 -11.51 1.81
C SER A 172 9.25 -11.99 0.76
N LEU A 173 9.76 -12.41 -0.40
CA LEU A 173 8.96 -12.91 -1.50
C LEU A 173 8.41 -14.32 -1.19
N SER A 174 7.10 -14.43 -1.12
CA SER A 174 6.35 -15.69 -1.05
C SER A 174 4.99 -15.50 -1.74
N GLU A 175 4.28 -16.57 -2.09
CA GLU A 175 2.93 -16.42 -2.65
C GLU A 175 1.99 -15.69 -1.67
N SER A 176 2.10 -15.98 -0.36
CA SER A 176 1.27 -15.35 0.69
C SER A 176 1.51 -13.85 0.82
N THR A 177 2.75 -13.38 0.64
CA THR A 177 3.08 -11.94 0.71
C THR A 177 2.89 -11.23 -0.63
N PHE A 178 3.18 -11.91 -1.74
CA PHE A 178 3.05 -11.33 -3.07
C PHE A 178 1.60 -11.15 -3.50
N TYR A 179 0.72 -12.10 -3.16
CA TYR A 179 -0.68 -12.05 -3.54
C TYR A 179 -1.59 -11.34 -2.53
N ASP A 180 -1.14 -10.97 -1.33
CA ASP A 180 -1.99 -10.17 -0.43
C ASP A 180 -2.06 -8.71 -0.92
N ALA A 181 -3.27 -8.16 -1.09
CA ALA A 181 -3.44 -6.82 -1.67
C ALA A 181 -2.80 -5.70 -0.84
N ILE A 182 -2.88 -5.77 0.50
CA ILE A 182 -2.32 -4.74 1.39
C ILE A 182 -0.80 -4.81 1.37
N ILE A 183 -0.23 -6.02 1.44
CA ILE A 183 1.22 -6.20 1.33
C ILE A 183 1.73 -5.78 -0.06
N SER A 184 1.01 -6.12 -1.13
CA SER A 184 1.39 -5.72 -2.48
C SER A 184 1.38 -4.20 -2.65
N ASP A 185 0.37 -3.51 -2.10
CA ASP A 185 0.28 -2.05 -2.10
C ASP A 185 1.42 -1.42 -1.27
N HIS A 186 1.70 -1.95 -0.08
CA HIS A 186 2.82 -1.55 0.77
C HIS A 186 4.16 -1.60 0.00
N MET A 187 4.43 -2.74 -0.62
CA MET A 187 5.66 -2.97 -1.38
C MET A 187 5.72 -2.12 -2.65
N GLY A 188 4.58 -1.81 -3.26
CA GLY A 188 4.48 -0.90 -4.40
C GLY A 188 4.79 0.55 -4.03
N VAL A 189 4.21 1.03 -2.94
CA VAL A 189 4.51 2.35 -2.36
C VAL A 189 6.00 2.45 -2.02
N ARG A 190 6.54 1.45 -1.31
CA ARG A 190 7.97 1.36 -0.97
C ARG A 190 8.86 1.42 -2.21
N LYS A 191 8.52 0.69 -3.27
CA LYS A 191 9.26 0.68 -4.54
C LYS A 191 9.23 2.05 -5.23
N ILE A 192 8.10 2.76 -5.22
CA ILE A 192 8.05 4.13 -5.75
C ILE A 192 8.96 5.05 -4.92
N MET A 193 8.97 4.91 -3.59
CA MET A 193 9.89 5.67 -2.72
C MET A 193 11.36 5.34 -3.02
N HIS A 194 11.70 4.08 -3.28
CA HIS A 194 13.03 3.66 -3.72
C HIS A 194 13.45 4.46 -4.97
N PHE A 195 12.59 4.52 -5.99
CA PHE A 195 12.94 5.27 -7.20
C PHE A 195 12.91 6.80 -7.02
N CYS A 196 12.15 7.35 -6.07
CA CYS A 196 12.32 8.75 -5.66
C CYS A 196 13.71 8.99 -5.08
N VAL A 197 14.20 8.09 -4.22
CA VAL A 197 15.54 8.17 -3.62
C VAL A 197 16.61 8.06 -4.71
N VAL A 198 16.54 7.06 -5.57
CA VAL A 198 17.46 6.89 -6.72
C VAL A 198 17.45 8.13 -7.61
N GLY A 199 16.27 8.63 -7.97
CA GLY A 199 16.15 9.80 -8.84
C GLY A 199 16.78 11.07 -8.25
N MET A 200 16.60 11.33 -6.96
CA MET A 200 17.25 12.46 -6.30
C MET A 200 18.76 12.26 -6.12
N ARG A 201 19.17 11.09 -5.61
CA ARG A 201 20.54 10.81 -5.19
C ARG A 201 21.48 10.60 -6.38
N ASP A 202 21.04 9.79 -7.34
CA ASP A 202 21.92 9.25 -8.38
C ASP A 202 21.77 10.02 -9.70
N ASP A 203 20.58 10.58 -9.95
CA ASP A 203 20.26 11.31 -11.19
C ASP A 203 20.06 12.82 -11.00
N GLY A 204 20.07 13.32 -9.76
CA GLY A 204 19.93 14.74 -9.44
C GLY A 204 18.57 15.34 -9.85
N LEU A 205 17.51 14.54 -9.85
CA LEU A 205 16.16 15.00 -10.15
C LEU A 205 15.63 15.91 -9.05
N GLU A 206 14.85 16.92 -9.45
CA GLU A 206 14.28 17.92 -8.55
C GLU A 206 12.80 18.17 -8.90
N GLY A 207 12.04 18.69 -7.94
CA GLY A 207 10.63 19.02 -8.10
C GLY A 207 9.79 17.84 -8.62
N TYR A 208 8.86 18.10 -9.53
CA TYR A 208 7.98 17.06 -10.09
C TYR A 208 8.75 16.00 -10.92
N GLN A 209 9.99 16.26 -11.34
CA GLN A 209 10.78 15.26 -12.06
C GLN A 209 11.13 14.06 -11.17
N VAL A 210 11.23 14.24 -9.85
CA VAL A 210 11.51 13.15 -8.91
C VAL A 210 10.43 12.07 -9.02
N ILE A 211 9.16 12.43 -8.80
CA ILE A 211 8.07 11.47 -8.87
C ILE A 211 7.83 10.98 -10.31
N ARG A 212 7.97 11.86 -11.32
CA ARG A 212 7.85 11.49 -12.72
C ARG A 212 8.88 10.45 -13.16
N GLY A 213 10.13 10.62 -12.72
CA GLY A 213 11.22 9.68 -12.91
C GLY A 213 11.02 8.41 -12.09
N ALA A 214 10.51 8.54 -10.87
CA ALA A 214 10.24 7.40 -10.00
C ALA A 214 9.18 6.45 -10.59
N LEU A 215 8.09 6.98 -11.15
CA LEU A 215 7.08 6.17 -11.84
C LEU A 215 7.66 5.43 -13.04
N LYS A 216 8.56 6.06 -13.80
CA LYS A 216 9.27 5.37 -14.88
C LYS A 216 10.22 4.29 -14.34
N GLY A 217 10.94 4.57 -13.26
CA GLY A 217 11.76 3.58 -12.55
C GLY A 217 10.91 2.39 -12.10
N PHE A 218 9.75 2.66 -11.52
CA PHE A 218 8.80 1.63 -11.07
C PHE A 218 8.41 0.67 -12.19
N ASN A 219 8.13 1.18 -13.40
CA ASN A 219 7.74 0.35 -14.53
C ASN A 219 8.93 -0.30 -15.29
N THR A 220 10.10 0.35 -15.34
CA THR A 220 11.21 -0.06 -16.23
C THR A 220 12.46 -0.56 -15.51
N GLY A 221 12.58 -0.28 -14.22
CA GLY A 221 13.80 -0.42 -13.42
C GLY A 221 14.78 0.75 -13.54
N TRP A 222 14.51 1.78 -14.34
CA TRP A 222 15.46 2.87 -14.63
C TRP A 222 14.83 4.26 -14.63
N VAL A 223 15.33 5.16 -13.80
CA VAL A 223 14.80 6.52 -13.68
C VAL A 223 15.12 7.39 -14.93
N THR A 224 16.33 7.32 -15.49
CA THR A 224 16.82 8.31 -16.50
C THR A 224 16.94 7.85 -17.96
N TYR A 225 16.60 6.62 -18.33
CA TYR A 225 16.78 6.15 -19.74
C TYR A 225 15.99 6.96 -20.80
N THR A 226 16.63 7.54 -21.82
CA THR A 226 15.94 8.16 -22.97
C THR A 226 16.58 7.73 -24.29
N GLY A 227 15.81 7.06 -25.16
CA GLY A 227 16.08 7.07 -26.61
C GLY A 227 15.62 8.39 -27.24
N GLU A 228 16.04 8.69 -28.48
CA GLU A 228 15.89 10.00 -29.12
C GLU A 228 14.46 10.44 -29.51
N GLU A 229 13.42 9.66 -29.21
CA GLU A 229 12.00 10.07 -29.34
C GLU A 229 11.13 9.43 -28.22
N ASP A 230 11.41 9.81 -26.98
CA ASP A 230 10.76 9.27 -25.79
C ASP A 230 9.31 9.81 -25.65
N GLY A 231 8.36 9.14 -26.29
CA GLY A 231 6.94 9.23 -25.94
C GLY A 231 6.59 8.47 -24.65
N TYR A 232 7.57 7.84 -23.99
CA TYR A 232 7.35 6.98 -22.84
C TYR A 232 6.86 7.79 -21.65
N TYR A 233 7.53 8.90 -21.35
CA TYR A 233 7.05 9.75 -20.26
C TYR A 233 5.61 10.23 -20.49
N LYS A 234 5.27 10.54 -21.74
CA LYS A 234 3.91 10.96 -22.10
C LYS A 234 2.89 9.84 -21.85
N ASN A 235 3.24 8.60 -22.18
CA ASN A 235 2.31 7.46 -22.19
C ASN A 235 2.19 6.75 -20.82
N TYR A 236 3.09 7.04 -19.88
CA TYR A 236 3.10 6.37 -18.58
C TYR A 236 3.07 7.39 -17.41
N PRO A 237 4.17 8.06 -16.98
CA PRO A 237 4.09 9.01 -15.86
C PRO A 237 3.13 10.19 -16.10
N ASP A 238 3.13 10.78 -17.28
CA ASP A 238 2.30 11.97 -17.58
C ASP A 238 0.81 11.58 -17.75
N GLU A 239 0.52 10.37 -18.25
CA GLU A 239 -0.83 9.80 -18.26
C GLU A 239 -1.32 9.50 -16.84
N ILE A 240 -0.46 8.95 -15.97
CA ILE A 240 -0.77 8.76 -14.53
C ILE A 240 -1.16 10.09 -13.88
N ALA A 241 -0.40 11.16 -14.13
CA ALA A 241 -0.70 12.47 -13.58
C ALA A 241 -2.04 13.05 -14.09
N ALA A 242 -2.39 12.79 -15.35
CA ALA A 242 -3.68 13.19 -15.92
C ALA A 242 -4.85 12.39 -15.30
N LEU A 243 -4.70 11.06 -15.17
CA LEU A 243 -5.68 10.18 -14.52
C LEU A 243 -5.88 10.58 -13.05
N ALA A 244 -4.80 10.82 -12.32
CA ALA A 244 -4.81 11.28 -10.94
C ALA A 244 -5.62 12.58 -10.79
N ARG A 245 -5.39 13.55 -11.69
CA ARG A 245 -6.10 14.84 -11.66
C ARG A 245 -7.61 14.68 -11.79
N TRP A 246 -8.08 13.73 -12.60
CA TRP A 246 -9.52 13.45 -12.74
C TRP A 246 -10.14 13.02 -11.40
N TYR A 247 -9.49 12.12 -10.65
CA TYR A 247 -9.99 11.71 -9.34
C TYR A 247 -10.09 12.89 -8.36
N TYR A 248 -9.09 13.77 -8.38
CA TYR A 248 -9.03 14.93 -7.50
C TYR A 248 -10.06 16.01 -7.87
N GLU A 249 -10.10 16.45 -9.13
CA GLU A 249 -10.95 17.57 -9.55
C GLU A 249 -12.44 17.19 -9.70
N GLU A 250 -12.75 15.94 -10.06
CA GLU A 250 -14.13 15.47 -10.21
C GLU A 250 -14.71 14.89 -8.90
N GLY A 251 -13.93 14.83 -7.82
CA GLY A 251 -14.40 14.41 -6.50
C GLY A 251 -14.59 12.90 -6.34
N HIS A 252 -13.78 12.09 -7.03
CA HIS A 252 -13.86 10.63 -7.05
C HIS A 252 -12.81 9.95 -6.16
N LEU A 253 -12.26 10.65 -5.17
CA LEU A 253 -11.28 10.06 -4.24
C LEU A 253 -11.88 8.96 -3.35
N TYR A 254 -13.17 9.04 -3.02
CA TYR A 254 -13.75 8.24 -1.93
C TYR A 254 -14.90 7.33 -2.34
N ASP A 255 -15.24 7.28 -3.62
CA ASP A 255 -16.36 6.51 -4.15
C ASP A 255 -15.91 5.30 -5.00
N ASN A 256 -16.85 4.65 -5.68
CA ASN A 256 -16.59 3.53 -6.59
C ASN A 256 -16.33 3.96 -8.04
N ALA A 257 -16.23 5.27 -8.33
CA ALA A 257 -15.97 5.73 -9.69
C ALA A 257 -14.50 5.49 -10.05
N PHE A 258 -14.25 5.16 -11.31
CA PHE A 258 -12.90 4.97 -11.85
C PHE A 258 -12.83 5.45 -13.29
N SER A 259 -11.60 5.67 -13.75
CA SER A 259 -11.25 5.97 -15.14
C SER A 259 -10.33 4.88 -15.68
N TRP A 260 -9.82 5.04 -16.89
CA TRP A 260 -8.88 4.11 -17.52
C TRP A 260 -7.98 4.87 -18.51
N THR A 261 -6.88 4.23 -18.89
CA THR A 261 -5.97 4.77 -19.92
C THR A 261 -6.76 5.08 -21.20
N THR A 262 -6.57 6.28 -21.77
CA THR A 262 -7.33 6.80 -22.93
C THR A 262 -8.82 7.10 -22.72
N ASP A 263 -9.31 7.17 -21.49
CA ASP A 263 -10.69 7.64 -21.22
C ASP A 263 -10.88 9.11 -21.63
N GLU A 264 -11.84 9.38 -22.52
CA GLU A 264 -12.12 10.73 -23.04
C GLU A 264 -12.49 11.74 -21.94
N ARG A 265 -13.02 11.27 -20.79
CA ARG A 265 -13.31 12.13 -19.63
C ARG A 265 -12.06 12.81 -19.05
N VAL A 266 -10.89 12.23 -19.30
CA VAL A 266 -9.58 12.69 -18.80
C VAL A 266 -8.85 13.57 -19.83
N ASP A 267 -9.37 13.69 -21.06
CA ASP A 267 -8.75 14.50 -22.12
C ASP A 267 -8.44 15.95 -21.73
N PRO A 268 -9.27 16.66 -20.94
CA PRO A 268 -8.94 18.00 -20.47
C PRO A 268 -7.60 18.07 -19.73
N TYR A 269 -7.22 17.00 -19.01
CA TYR A 269 -6.03 16.93 -18.16
C TYR A 269 -4.77 16.45 -18.89
N ARG A 270 -4.90 15.96 -20.13
CA ARG A 270 -3.77 15.53 -20.99
C ARG A 270 -3.11 16.68 -21.73
N THR A 271 -3.67 17.89 -21.64
CA THR A 271 -3.17 19.07 -22.34
C THR A 271 -2.21 19.87 -21.45
N GLY A 272 -1.11 20.37 -22.03
CA GLY A 272 -0.10 21.12 -21.28
C GLY A 272 0.81 20.23 -20.42
N ASN A 273 1.24 20.73 -19.27
CA ASN A 273 2.02 19.95 -18.30
C ASN A 273 1.07 19.30 -17.29
N PRO A 274 0.88 17.97 -17.32
CA PRO A 274 -0.08 17.30 -16.44
C PRO A 274 0.35 17.28 -14.97
N TRP A 275 1.55 17.78 -14.63
CA TRP A 275 2.03 17.90 -13.25
C TRP A 275 1.72 19.26 -12.60
N GLU A 276 1.25 20.25 -13.37
CA GLU A 276 1.06 21.62 -12.89
C GLU A 276 0.05 21.72 -11.71
N TRP A 277 -0.96 20.85 -11.69
CA TRP A 277 -2.01 20.86 -10.66
C TRP A 277 -1.53 20.44 -9.27
N PHE A 278 -0.41 19.73 -9.18
CA PHE A 278 0.19 19.39 -7.89
C PHE A 278 0.75 20.62 -7.18
N GLY A 279 1.18 21.64 -7.91
CA GLY A 279 1.78 22.85 -7.37
C GLY A 279 3.29 22.74 -7.18
N GLU A 280 3.83 23.43 -6.19
CA GLU A 280 5.27 23.38 -5.87
C GLU A 280 5.62 22.05 -5.20
N PHE A 281 6.61 21.35 -5.76
CA PHE A 281 7.20 20.15 -5.18
C PHE A 281 8.56 20.51 -4.58
N THR A 282 8.79 20.18 -3.32
CA THR A 282 10.11 20.24 -2.70
C THR A 282 10.53 18.86 -2.18
N PRO A 283 10.83 17.89 -3.08
CA PRO A 283 11.31 16.57 -2.68
C PRO A 283 12.56 16.67 -1.82
N SER A 284 12.70 15.77 -0.87
CA SER A 284 13.81 15.80 0.07
C SER A 284 14.30 14.41 0.45
N LEU A 285 15.62 14.27 0.60
CA LEU A 285 16.30 13.14 1.22
C LEU A 285 16.57 13.37 2.72
N ALA A 286 15.95 14.38 3.32
CA ALA A 286 16.06 14.60 4.76
C ALA A 286 15.63 13.34 5.55
N PRO A 287 16.26 13.06 6.70
CA PRO A 287 15.79 12.01 7.61
C PRO A 287 14.32 12.23 7.95
N ILE A 288 13.56 11.14 8.08
CA ILE A 288 12.19 11.19 8.56
C ILE A 288 12.26 11.27 10.09
N GLU A 289 11.69 12.32 10.67
CA GLU A 289 11.60 12.45 12.12
C GLU A 289 10.57 11.43 12.63
N GLU A 290 10.98 10.55 13.55
CA GLU A 290 10.03 9.67 14.23
C GLU A 290 9.05 10.53 15.04
N HIS A 291 7.81 10.65 14.59
CA HIS A 291 6.75 11.19 15.41
C HIS A 291 6.39 10.15 16.47
N ALA A 292 6.80 10.40 17.71
CA ALA A 292 6.35 9.64 18.86
C ALA A 292 4.81 9.59 18.86
N ASP A 293 4.26 8.38 18.88
CA ASP A 293 2.82 8.14 19.01
C ASP A 293 2.29 8.92 20.24
N PRO A 294 1.22 9.73 20.14
CA PRO A 294 0.71 10.56 21.24
C PRO A 294 0.25 9.78 22.49
N THR A 295 0.35 8.45 22.49
CA THR A 295 -0.06 7.57 23.59
C THR A 295 1.06 7.13 24.53
N GLU A 296 2.32 7.55 24.31
CA GLU A 296 3.40 7.26 25.26
C GLU A 296 3.38 8.19 26.51
N PRO A 297 3.38 7.65 27.73
CA PRO A 297 3.71 8.43 28.91
C PRO A 297 5.22 8.64 28.97
N THR A 298 5.66 9.89 28.82
CA THR A 298 7.05 10.31 29.05
C THR A 298 7.46 10.00 30.50
N ALA A 299 8.28 8.97 30.70
CA ALA A 299 8.97 8.73 31.95
C ALA A 299 10.38 9.33 31.88
N GLU A 300 10.65 10.34 32.70
CA GLU A 300 12.00 10.92 32.86
C GLU A 300 13.00 9.85 33.35
N PRO A 301 14.28 9.90 32.93
CA PRO A 301 15.26 8.89 33.29
C PRO A 301 15.83 9.14 34.69
N THR A 302 15.79 8.11 35.54
CA THR A 302 16.62 8.03 36.74
C THR A 302 17.68 6.94 36.58
N GLU A 303 18.96 7.34 36.53
CA GLU A 303 20.11 6.46 36.75
C GLU A 303 20.07 5.84 38.16
N PRO A 304 20.64 4.63 38.36
CA PRO A 304 22.00 4.59 38.92
C PRO A 304 22.92 3.47 38.39
N THR A 305 24.10 3.91 37.97
CA THR A 305 25.48 3.46 38.25
C THR A 305 25.80 2.04 38.80
N GLU A 306 26.63 1.35 38.01
CA GLU A 306 27.85 0.55 38.32
C GLU A 306 27.90 -1.00 38.30
N LYS A 307 28.94 -1.42 37.53
CA LYS A 307 29.57 -2.72 37.19
C LYS A 307 30.22 -3.43 38.42
N PRO A 308 30.75 -4.69 38.39
CA PRO A 308 31.87 -5.19 37.53
C PRO A 308 31.74 -6.65 36.99
N THR A 309 31.95 -6.96 35.69
CA THR A 309 33.21 -7.41 34.97
C THR A 309 33.44 -8.94 34.81
N GLU A 310 33.18 -9.44 33.58
CA GLU A 310 33.97 -10.30 32.63
C GLU A 310 34.70 -11.63 33.01
N PRO A 311 34.95 -12.59 32.06
CA PRO A 311 35.81 -12.38 30.85
C PRO A 311 35.34 -12.96 29.49
N THR A 312 35.43 -12.11 28.45
CA THR A 312 36.16 -12.18 27.16
C THR A 312 36.17 -13.45 26.28
N GLN A 313 35.70 -13.30 25.03
CA GLN A 313 36.42 -13.74 23.84
C GLN A 313 36.21 -12.74 22.68
N ASP A 314 37.30 -12.39 22.00
CA ASP A 314 37.54 -11.17 21.23
C ASP A 314 36.71 -10.99 19.94
N TYR A 315 36.05 -9.83 19.81
CA TYR A 315 35.71 -9.17 18.55
C TYR A 315 35.99 -7.66 18.71
N VAL A 316 36.73 -7.08 17.77
CA VAL A 316 37.05 -5.64 17.74
C VAL A 316 36.12 -4.97 16.72
N PRO A 317 35.26 -3.99 17.09
CA PRO A 317 34.51 -3.21 16.13
C PRO A 317 35.24 -1.93 15.72
N ASP A 318 35.07 -1.53 14.46
CA ASP A 318 35.40 -0.20 13.92
C ASP A 318 34.22 0.76 14.22
N PRO A 319 34.44 1.99 14.75
CA PRO A 319 33.38 2.77 15.37
C PRO A 319 32.87 3.88 14.46
N THR A 320 32.10 3.52 13.43
CA THR A 320 31.12 4.42 12.78
C THR A 320 30.27 3.58 11.84
N GLY A 321 29.20 3.01 12.37
CA GLY A 321 28.21 2.30 11.58
C GLY A 321 26.92 2.26 12.38
N LEU A 322 25.98 3.13 12.02
CA LEU A 322 24.56 2.91 12.32
C LEU A 322 24.17 1.64 11.55
N VAL A 323 24.32 0.49 12.20
CA VAL A 323 23.67 -0.74 11.76
C VAL A 323 22.22 -0.56 12.18
N PRO A 324 21.23 -0.63 11.27
CA PRO A 324 19.84 -0.75 11.68
C PRO A 324 19.76 -2.02 12.54
N MET A 325 19.55 -1.86 13.84
CA MET A 325 19.39 -3.01 14.72
C MET A 325 18.03 -3.60 14.39
N LEU A 326 18.03 -4.73 13.67
CA LEU A 326 16.83 -5.58 13.56
C LEU A 326 16.28 -5.79 14.97
N PRO A 327 14.99 -5.53 15.21
CA PRO A 327 14.43 -5.65 16.55
C PRO A 327 14.62 -7.05 17.09
N ALA A 328 14.97 -7.15 18.37
CA ALA A 328 15.26 -8.43 18.98
C ALA A 328 13.97 -9.26 19.05
N LYS A 329 14.04 -10.53 18.65
CA LYS A 329 12.86 -11.41 18.74
C LYS A 329 12.28 -11.44 20.15
N GLY A 330 11.02 -11.07 20.31
CA GLY A 330 10.31 -10.91 21.59
C GLY A 330 10.31 -9.51 22.20
N ASP A 331 10.98 -8.54 21.57
CA ASP A 331 10.92 -7.11 21.92
C ASP A 331 9.71 -6.48 21.19
N VAL A 332 8.52 -6.79 21.69
CA VAL A 332 7.24 -6.42 21.07
C VAL A 332 6.95 -4.94 21.27
N ASN A 333 7.47 -4.32 22.33
CA ASN A 333 7.27 -2.89 22.57
C ASN A 333 8.39 -2.00 21.98
N MET A 334 9.42 -2.58 21.36
CA MET A 334 10.55 -1.89 20.72
C MET A 334 11.43 -1.08 21.68
N ASP A 335 11.52 -1.49 22.95
CA ASP A 335 12.32 -0.81 23.96
C ASP A 335 13.77 -1.33 24.08
N ASN A 336 14.17 -2.24 23.18
CA ASN A 336 15.44 -2.95 23.15
C ASN A 336 15.63 -3.93 24.32
N ARG A 337 14.54 -4.35 24.98
CA ARG A 337 14.53 -5.38 26.02
C ARG A 337 13.48 -6.44 25.66
N VAL A 338 13.65 -7.61 26.26
CA VAL A 338 12.64 -8.69 26.17
C VAL A 338 12.24 -9.01 27.59
N ASP A 339 11.18 -8.36 28.07
CA ASP A 339 10.70 -8.45 29.44
C ASP A 339 9.16 -8.57 29.54
N VAL A 340 8.61 -8.34 30.74
CA VAL A 340 7.18 -8.50 30.99
C VAL A 340 6.31 -7.48 30.26
N LEU A 341 6.87 -6.34 29.84
CA LEU A 341 6.15 -5.32 29.07
C LEU A 341 5.82 -5.83 27.67
N ASP A 342 6.71 -6.59 27.02
CA ASP A 342 6.46 -7.25 25.75
C ASP A 342 5.31 -8.24 25.83
N VAL A 343 5.26 -9.00 26.93
CA VAL A 343 4.16 -9.92 27.23
C VAL A 343 2.83 -9.16 27.32
N ILE A 344 2.83 -7.98 27.94
CA ILE A 344 1.62 -7.14 28.07
C ILE A 344 1.23 -6.56 26.70
N TYR A 345 2.20 -6.14 25.88
CA TYR A 345 1.95 -5.64 24.52
C TYR A 345 1.29 -6.71 23.65
N LEU A 346 1.87 -7.90 23.62
CA LEU A 346 1.30 -9.02 22.88
C LEU A 346 -0.08 -9.41 23.43
N GLN A 347 -0.30 -9.36 24.75
CA GLN A 347 -1.63 -9.60 25.32
C GLN A 347 -2.68 -8.56 24.91
N LYS A 348 -2.33 -7.28 24.86
CA LYS A 348 -3.25 -6.23 24.42
C LYS A 348 -3.60 -6.39 22.95
N TYR A 349 -2.62 -6.75 22.12
CA TYR A 349 -2.83 -7.09 20.71
C TYR A 349 -3.83 -8.25 20.57
N LEU A 350 -3.60 -9.38 21.26
CA LEU A 350 -4.49 -10.55 21.22
C LEU A 350 -5.91 -10.28 21.75
N LEU A 351 -6.09 -9.20 22.53
CA LEU A 351 -7.38 -8.74 23.04
C LEU A 351 -8.03 -7.66 22.17
N ASN A 352 -7.43 -7.31 21.01
CA ASN A 352 -7.84 -6.20 20.14
C ASN A 352 -7.92 -4.85 20.87
N LEU A 353 -7.06 -4.65 21.87
CA LEU A 353 -6.96 -3.38 22.61
C LEU A 353 -5.92 -2.43 22.02
N GLN A 354 -5.06 -2.94 21.14
CA GLN A 354 -4.08 -2.17 20.35
C GLN A 354 -3.70 -2.95 19.09
N SER A 355 -3.28 -2.24 18.04
CA SER A 355 -2.57 -2.84 16.90
C SER A 355 -1.06 -2.94 17.20
N LEU A 356 -0.36 -3.80 16.47
CA LEU A 356 1.09 -3.82 16.42
C LEU A 356 1.52 -3.22 15.09
N SER A 357 2.59 -2.44 15.08
CA SER A 357 3.26 -2.08 13.82
C SER A 357 3.93 -3.30 13.20
N MET A 358 4.36 -3.21 11.95
CA MET A 358 5.03 -4.29 11.24
C MET A 358 6.21 -4.89 12.02
N MET A 359 7.09 -4.02 12.51
CA MET A 359 8.27 -4.45 13.28
C MET A 359 7.86 -5.16 14.57
N GLN A 360 6.79 -4.67 15.23
CA GLN A 360 6.30 -5.24 16.49
C GLN A 360 5.65 -6.59 16.27
N PHE A 361 4.98 -6.78 15.13
CA PHE A 361 4.45 -8.06 14.71
C PHE A 361 5.58 -9.08 14.51
N ASP A 362 6.64 -8.74 13.76
CA ASP A 362 7.80 -9.62 13.56
C ASP A 362 8.51 -9.99 14.87
N ALA A 363 8.64 -9.02 15.79
CA ALA A 363 9.18 -9.29 17.11
C ALA A 363 8.24 -10.19 17.95
N ALA A 364 6.93 -10.04 17.78
CA ALA A 364 5.91 -10.82 18.47
C ALA A 364 5.72 -12.23 17.93
N ASP A 365 5.97 -12.50 16.65
CA ASP A 365 5.92 -13.83 16.04
C ASP A 365 7.12 -14.67 16.51
N MET A 366 7.06 -15.14 17.76
CA MET A 366 8.13 -15.84 18.44
C MET A 366 8.50 -17.16 17.78
N ASN A 367 7.63 -17.75 16.97
CA ASN A 367 7.87 -19.04 16.32
C ASN A 367 8.19 -18.96 14.79
N ASN A 368 8.03 -17.77 14.17
CA ASN A 368 8.15 -17.50 12.73
C ASN A 368 7.11 -18.24 11.86
N ASP A 369 5.87 -18.38 12.30
CA ASP A 369 4.79 -18.99 11.51
C ASP A 369 3.96 -17.95 10.74
N GLY A 370 4.29 -16.67 10.88
CA GLY A 370 3.59 -15.56 10.24
C GLY A 370 2.31 -15.16 10.98
N GLU A 371 2.03 -15.74 12.14
CA GLU A 371 0.93 -15.37 13.02
C GLU A 371 1.49 -14.81 14.35
N CYS A 372 0.72 -13.91 14.97
CA CYS A 372 1.00 -13.47 16.34
C CYS A 372 -0.15 -13.94 17.21
N ASP A 373 0.03 -15.08 17.87
CA ASP A 373 -1.05 -15.76 18.57
C ASP A 373 -0.71 -16.17 20.03
N VAL A 374 -1.53 -17.04 20.61
CA VAL A 374 -1.31 -17.50 22.00
C VAL A 374 -0.08 -18.40 22.15
N PHE A 375 0.39 -19.06 21.09
CA PHE A 375 1.61 -19.83 21.09
C PHE A 375 2.82 -18.90 21.23
N ASP A 376 2.84 -17.79 20.51
CA ASP A 376 3.90 -16.79 20.62
C ASP A 376 3.92 -16.14 21.99
N LEU A 377 2.75 -15.81 22.53
CA LEU A 377 2.62 -15.35 23.91
C LEU A 377 3.20 -16.37 24.90
N GLY A 378 3.01 -17.67 24.64
CA GLY A 378 3.58 -18.75 25.45
C GLY A 378 5.10 -18.83 25.36
N LEU A 379 5.67 -18.63 24.16
CA LEU A 379 7.12 -18.61 23.93
C LEU A 379 7.77 -17.36 24.52
N LEU A 380 7.15 -16.21 24.37
CA LEU A 380 7.59 -14.95 24.95
C LEU A 380 7.61 -15.02 26.48
N LYS A 381 6.54 -15.51 27.10
CA LYS A 381 6.51 -15.75 28.56
C LYS A 381 7.61 -16.71 29.02
N ARG A 382 7.92 -17.74 28.25
CA ARG A 382 9.00 -18.67 28.58
C ARG A 382 10.37 -17.98 28.52
N LYS A 383 10.60 -17.14 27.51
CA LYS A 383 11.84 -16.39 27.32
C LYS A 383 12.05 -15.34 28.42
N VAL A 384 10.98 -14.69 28.89
CA VAL A 384 11.02 -13.70 29.98
C VAL A 384 11.20 -14.35 31.35
N LEU A 385 10.79 -15.62 31.52
CA LEU A 385 10.85 -16.35 32.80
C LEU A 385 12.06 -17.30 32.92
N SER A 386 12.86 -17.46 31.87
CA SER A 386 14.09 -18.27 31.85
C SER A 386 15.31 -17.46 32.27
#